data_AF-A0A660M3N8-F1
#
_entry.id   AF-A0A660M3N8-F1
#
_cell.length_a   1.000
_cell.length_b   1.000
_cell.length_c   1.000
_cell.angle_alpha   90.00
_cell.angle_beta   90.00
_cell.angle_gamma   90.00
#
_symmetry.space_group_name_H-M   'P 1'
#
loop_
_entity.id
_entity.type
_entity.pdbx_description
1 polymer ?
#
loop_
_entity_poly.entity_id
_entity_poly.type
_entity_poly.pdbx_seq_one_letter_code
_entity_poly.pdbx_strand_id
1 'polypeptide(L)'
;MKRIIVSVEKELAELDEEIARQPNLQAEFDQVLQYAKYILEHLSELLLDLCNPLRKAAFFGAILNKLPAYKQINFGTHKNSPPPEVNELFQIRTEYKSLYGDSTGNRTRVAGMRT
;
A
#
# COMPACT_ATOMS: atom_id res chain seq x y z
N MET A 1 -26.35 21.57 39.41
CA MET A 1 -26.35 20.14 39.07
C MET A 1 -27.56 19.74 38.22
N LYS A 2 -28.81 19.87 38.70
CA LYS A 2 -30.02 19.46 37.93
C LYS A 2 -30.16 20.10 36.53
N ARG A 3 -29.86 21.40 36.36
CA ARG A 3 -29.93 22.08 35.05
C ARG A 3 -28.97 21.51 33.99
N ILE A 4 -27.80 21.01 34.41
CA ILE A 4 -26.78 20.47 33.51
C ILE A 4 -27.21 19.09 33.01
N ILE A 5 -27.83 18.29 33.88
CA ILE A 5 -28.34 16.96 33.50
C ILE A 5 -29.45 17.12 32.46
N VAL A 6 -30.40 18.02 32.70
CA VAL A 6 -31.50 18.29 31.78
C VAL A 6 -31.01 18.83 30.42
N SER A 7 -29.93 19.64 30.39
CA SER A 7 -29.38 20.11 29.12
C SER A 7 -28.69 19.00 28.34
N VAL A 8 -27.92 18.15 29.03
CA VAL A 8 -27.23 17.00 28.41
C VAL A 8 -28.24 15.97 27.87
N GLU A 9 -29.33 15.70 28.60
CA GLU A 9 -30.39 14.80 28.13
C GLU A 9 -31.09 15.33 26.87
N LYS A 10 -31.27 16.66 26.77
CA LYS A 10 -31.82 17.29 25.58
C LYS A 10 -30.89 17.18 24.38
N GLU A 11 -29.59 17.41 24.59
CA GLU A 11 -28.57 17.25 23.56
C GLU A 11 -28.47 15.80 23.07
N LEU A 12 -28.55 14.82 23.97
CA LEU A 12 -28.62 13.39 23.62
C LEU A 12 -29.85 13.07 22.76
N ALA A 13 -31.02 13.55 23.15
CA ALA A 13 -32.25 13.32 22.39
C ALA A 13 -32.21 13.96 20.99
N GLU A 14 -31.63 15.15 20.87
CA GLU A 14 -31.41 15.81 19.57
C GLU A 14 -30.43 15.01 18.71
N LEU A 15 -29.37 14.47 19.31
CA LEU A 15 -28.37 13.65 18.62
C LEU A 15 -28.97 12.33 18.11
N ASP A 16 -29.80 11.66 18.91
CA ASP A 16 -30.47 10.41 18.53
C ASP A 16 -31.45 10.62 17.36
N GLU A 17 -32.19 11.75 17.37
CA GLU A 17 -33.05 12.16 16.26
C GLU A 17 -32.25 12.46 14.99
N GLU A 18 -31.07 13.08 15.13
CA GLU A 18 -30.20 13.38 14.00
C GLU A 18 -29.57 12.11 13.40
N ILE A 19 -29.15 11.16 14.23
CA ILE A 19 -28.67 9.84 13.80
C ILE A 19 -29.79 9.06 13.09
N ALA A 20 -31.01 9.08 13.62
CA ALA A 20 -32.17 8.41 13.00
C ALA A 20 -32.56 9.00 11.65
N ARG A 21 -32.26 10.28 11.40
CA ARG A 21 -32.46 10.95 10.10
C ARG A 21 -31.38 10.68 9.09
N GLN A 22 -30.20 10.22 9.53
CA GLN A 22 -29.13 9.88 8.59
C GLN A 22 -29.52 8.64 7.78
N PRO A 23 -29.18 8.61 6.48
CA PRO A 23 -29.38 7.42 5.68
C PRO A 23 -28.56 6.26 6.26
N ASN A 24 -29.14 5.06 6.27
CA ASN A 24 -28.39 3.87 6.63
C ASN A 24 -27.39 3.55 5.51
N LEU A 25 -26.14 3.98 5.71
CA LEU A 25 -25.05 3.80 4.76
C LEU A 25 -24.29 2.47 4.94
N GLN A 26 -24.82 1.54 5.73
CA GLN A 26 -24.11 0.30 6.07
C GLN A 26 -23.72 -0.50 4.81
N ALA A 27 -24.61 -0.56 3.82
CA ALA A 27 -24.36 -1.28 2.58
C ALA A 27 -23.25 -0.61 1.74
N GLU A 28 -23.21 0.71 1.68
CA GLU A 28 -22.15 1.47 1.02
C GLU A 28 -20.81 1.28 1.74
N PHE A 29 -20.80 1.28 3.07
CA PHE A 29 -19.60 0.99 3.85
C PHE A 29 -19.09 -0.44 3.64
N ASP A 30 -19.99 -1.43 3.64
CA ASP A 30 -19.64 -2.82 3.37
C ASP A 30 -19.03 -2.96 1.96
N GLN A 31 -19.58 -2.26 0.98
CA GLN A 31 -19.06 -2.23 -0.38
C GLN A 31 -17.66 -1.58 -0.45
N VAL A 32 -17.45 -0.45 0.23
CA VAL A 32 -16.12 0.21 0.31
C VAL A 32 -15.10 -0.70 0.98
N LEU A 33 -15.48 -1.38 2.06
CA LEU A 33 -14.64 -2.35 2.76
C LEU A 33 -14.25 -3.53 1.86
N GLN A 34 -15.19 -4.03 1.06
CA GLN A 34 -14.93 -5.10 0.11
C GLN A 34 -13.92 -4.67 -0.95
N TYR A 35 -14.04 -3.46 -1.50
CA TYR A 35 -13.06 -2.93 -2.45
C TYR A 35 -11.69 -2.69 -1.81
N ALA A 36 -11.65 -2.14 -0.60
CA ALA A 36 -10.40 -1.93 0.13
C ALA A 36 -9.68 -3.27 0.37
N LYS A 37 -10.42 -4.30 0.77
CA LYS A 37 -9.88 -5.66 0.96
C LYS A 37 -9.33 -6.23 -0.34
N TYR A 38 -10.09 -6.15 -1.43
CA TYR A 38 -9.66 -6.62 -2.75
C TYR A 38 -8.38 -5.93 -3.24
N ILE A 39 -8.29 -4.61 -3.09
CA ILE A 39 -7.10 -3.85 -3.49
C ILE A 39 -5.87 -4.28 -2.68
N LEU A 40 -6.02 -4.53 -1.37
CA LEU A 40 -4.93 -4.97 -0.53
C LEU A 40 -4.50 -6.42 -0.84
N GLU A 41 -5.45 -7.30 -1.13
CA GLU A 41 -5.16 -8.70 -1.51
C GLU A 41 -4.43 -8.79 -2.86
N HIS A 42 -4.82 -7.96 -3.83
CA HIS A 42 -4.26 -7.94 -5.18
C HIS A 42 -3.26 -6.80 -5.42
N LEU A 43 -2.71 -6.22 -4.35
CA LEU A 43 -1.89 -5.02 -4.42
C LEU A 43 -0.64 -5.24 -5.29
N SER A 44 0.01 -6.40 -5.16
CA SER A 44 1.20 -6.74 -5.95
C SER A 44 0.89 -6.82 -7.44
N GLU A 45 -0.22 -7.44 -7.84
CA GLU A 45 -0.68 -7.54 -9.23
C GLU A 45 -1.04 -6.15 -9.78
N LEU A 46 -1.75 -5.35 -9.00
CA LEU A 46 -2.13 -3.97 -9.36
C LEU A 46 -0.91 -3.06 -9.54
N LEU A 47 0.15 -3.26 -8.76
CA LEU A 47 1.37 -2.43 -8.84
C LEU A 47 2.37 -2.95 -9.88
N LEU A 48 2.55 -4.26 -9.99
CA LEU A 48 3.63 -4.88 -10.77
C LEU A 48 3.19 -5.32 -12.17
N ASP A 49 1.97 -5.81 -12.35
CA ASP A 49 1.44 -6.28 -13.65
C ASP A 49 0.74 -5.20 -14.48
N LEU A 50 0.71 -3.95 -13.98
CA LEU A 50 0.13 -2.84 -14.71
C LEU A 50 0.89 -2.61 -16.03
N CYS A 51 0.29 -2.99 -17.16
CA CYS A 51 0.92 -2.82 -18.48
C CYS A 51 1.05 -1.35 -18.89
N ASN A 52 0.36 -0.44 -18.18
CA ASN A 52 0.41 0.99 -18.42
C ASN A 52 1.51 1.67 -17.56
N PRO A 53 2.59 2.17 -18.18
CA PRO A 53 3.71 2.77 -17.47
C PRO A 53 3.34 4.07 -16.72
N LEU A 54 2.35 4.83 -17.22
CA LEU A 54 1.87 6.05 -16.54
C LEU A 54 1.14 5.69 -15.25
N ARG A 55 0.33 4.62 -15.27
CA ARG A 55 -0.34 4.15 -14.06
C ARG A 55 0.67 3.57 -13.07
N LYS A 56 1.68 2.82 -13.52
CA LYS A 56 2.80 2.37 -12.65
C LYS A 56 3.51 3.54 -11.98
N ALA A 57 3.79 4.60 -12.74
CA ALA A 57 4.44 5.80 -12.21
C ALA A 57 3.56 6.53 -11.17
N ALA A 58 2.23 6.56 -11.37
CA ALA A 58 1.30 7.13 -10.40
C ALA A 58 1.34 6.39 -9.05
N PHE A 59 1.53 5.07 -9.05
CA PHE A 59 1.64 4.28 -7.82
C PHE A 59 3.07 4.15 -7.28
N PHE A 60 4.10 4.52 -8.05
CA PHE A 60 5.49 4.46 -7.62
C PHE A 60 5.75 5.28 -6.34
N GLY A 61 5.06 6.42 -6.19
CA GLY A 61 5.15 7.25 -4.99
C GLY A 61 4.55 6.59 -3.74
N ALA A 62 3.58 5.69 -3.88
CA ALA A 62 2.90 5.04 -2.75
C ALA A 62 3.78 4.02 -2.03
N ILE A 63 4.84 3.54 -2.69
CA ILE A 63 5.79 2.56 -2.14
C ILE A 63 6.79 3.23 -1.18
N LEU A 64 6.99 4.54 -1.30
CA LEU A 64 8.03 5.28 -0.58
C LEU A 64 7.40 6.13 0.52
N ASN A 65 8.03 6.17 1.70
CA ASN A 65 7.65 7.10 2.77
C ASN A 65 7.90 8.56 2.34
N LYS A 66 8.91 8.75 1.50
CA LYS A 66 9.34 10.06 1.02
C LYS A 66 9.64 10.00 -0.47
N LEU A 67 9.08 10.96 -1.21
CA LEU A 67 9.38 11.13 -2.62
C LEU A 67 10.90 11.38 -2.82
N PRO A 68 11.56 10.61 -3.71
CA PRO A 68 12.96 10.79 -3.97
C PRO A 68 13.19 12.06 -4.77
N ALA A 69 14.27 12.76 -4.46
CA ALA A 69 14.71 13.89 -5.26
C ALA A 69 15.20 13.41 -6.63
N TYR A 70 15.10 14.26 -7.66
CA TYR A 70 15.57 13.93 -9.02
C TYR A 70 17.02 13.41 -9.03
N LYS A 71 17.90 13.97 -8.18
CA LYS A 71 19.29 13.54 -8.02
C LYS A 71 19.44 12.08 -7.57
N GLN A 72 18.45 11.52 -6.87
CA GLN A 72 18.46 10.14 -6.37
C GLN A 72 17.96 9.13 -7.42
N ILE A 73 17.19 9.58 -8.42
CA ILE A 73 16.62 8.73 -9.49
C ILE A 73 17.33 8.88 -10.84
N ASN A 74 18.02 10.00 -11.09
CA ASN A 74 18.67 10.30 -12.38
C ASN A 74 19.95 9.48 -12.63
N PHE A 75 20.50 8.85 -11.59
CA PHE A 75 21.64 7.98 -11.74
C PHE A 75 21.16 6.55 -11.88
N GLY A 76 21.21 6.03 -13.12
CA GLY A 76 21.24 4.59 -13.35
C GLY A 76 22.21 3.98 -12.34
N THR A 77 21.68 3.16 -11.45
CA THR A 77 22.19 2.92 -10.12
C THR A 77 23.68 2.58 -10.17
N HIS A 78 24.53 3.44 -9.59
CA HIS A 78 25.89 3.02 -9.25
C HIS A 78 25.72 1.83 -8.30
N LYS A 79 26.27 0.66 -8.67
CA LYS A 79 26.17 -0.57 -7.88
C LYS A 79 26.37 -0.19 -6.41
N ASN A 80 25.35 -0.39 -5.57
CA ASN A 80 25.34 -0.16 -4.11
C ASN A 80 24.79 1.17 -3.56
N SER A 81 24.07 2.02 -4.30
CA SER A 81 23.29 3.08 -3.60
C SER A 81 22.08 2.48 -2.86
N PRO A 82 21.82 2.91 -1.61
CA PRO A 82 20.62 2.49 -0.90
C PRO A 82 19.39 3.03 -1.63
N PRO A 83 18.31 2.25 -1.72
CA PRO A 83 17.05 2.73 -2.29
C PRO A 83 16.53 3.92 -1.47
N PRO A 84 15.69 4.78 -2.08
CA PRO A 84 14.91 5.76 -1.33
C PRO A 84 14.13 5.08 -0.19
N GLU A 85 13.78 5.83 0.84
CA GLU A 85 13.09 5.31 2.02
C GLU A 85 11.78 4.58 1.65
N VAL A 86 11.84 3.25 1.59
CA VAL A 86 10.70 2.37 1.28
C VAL A 86 9.84 2.23 2.53
N ASN A 87 8.53 2.41 2.36
CA ASN A 87 7.58 2.25 3.44
C ASN A 87 7.63 0.82 4.01
N GLU A 88 7.56 0.70 5.34
CA GLU A 88 7.70 -0.57 6.07
C GLU A 88 6.74 -1.67 5.59
N LEU A 89 5.54 -1.29 5.12
CA LEU A 89 4.55 -2.22 4.55
C LEU A 89 5.07 -2.95 3.30
N PHE A 90 5.99 -2.32 2.57
CA PHE A 90 6.57 -2.83 1.33
C PHE A 90 7.99 -3.37 1.52
N GLN A 91 8.54 -3.30 2.73
CA GLN A 91 9.81 -3.93 3.02
C GLN A 91 9.61 -5.45 3.06
N ILE A 92 10.14 -6.14 2.04
CA ILE A 92 10.16 -7.60 2.03
C ILE A 92 10.97 -8.06 3.24
N ARG A 93 10.33 -8.75 4.18
CA ARG A 93 11.05 -9.46 5.25
C ARG A 93 11.98 -10.47 4.57
N THR A 94 13.27 -10.22 4.67
CA THR A 94 14.37 -11.03 4.13
C THR A 94 14.40 -12.47 4.67
N GLU A 95 13.50 -12.82 5.59
CA GLU A 95 13.31 -14.18 6.09
C GLU A 95 12.70 -15.14 5.06
N TYR A 96 12.07 -14.64 3.99
CA TYR A 96 11.79 -15.47 2.82
C TYR A 96 13.11 -15.65 2.05
N LYS A 97 13.94 -16.57 2.54
CA LYS A 97 15.17 -17.02 1.88
C LYS A 97 14.90 -17.16 0.39
N SER A 98 15.66 -16.41 -0.40
CA SER A 98 15.85 -16.60 -1.82
C SER A 98 15.73 -18.08 -2.22
N LEU A 99 14.63 -18.46 -2.87
CA LEU A 99 14.54 -19.68 -3.68
C LEU A 99 15.27 -19.50 -5.02
N TYR A 100 15.71 -18.27 -5.33
CA TYR A 100 16.40 -17.91 -6.55
C TYR A 100 17.84 -17.47 -6.28
N GLY A 101 18.69 -18.48 -6.11
CA GLY A 101 20.13 -18.34 -6.31
C GLY A 101 20.87 -17.83 -5.09
N ASP A 102 21.76 -18.69 -4.60
CA ASP A 102 22.86 -18.35 -3.70
C ASP A 102 23.73 -17.24 -4.31
N SER A 103 24.09 -16.22 -3.51
CA SER A 103 25.00 -15.13 -3.90
C SER A 103 26.46 -15.59 -4.03
N THR A 104 26.75 -16.85 -3.69
CA THR A 104 28.06 -17.45 -3.90
C THR A 104 28.24 -17.73 -5.39
N GLY A 105 29.12 -16.96 -6.03
CA GLY A 105 29.29 -16.87 -7.48
C GLY A 105 29.94 -18.09 -8.14
N ASN A 106 29.26 -19.23 -8.15
CA ASN A 106 29.66 -20.45 -8.84
C ASN A 106 28.54 -20.91 -9.76
N ARG A 107 28.39 -20.24 -10.90
CA ARG A 107 27.55 -20.68 -12.01
C ARG A 107 28.25 -21.80 -12.78
N THR A 108 27.68 -23.00 -12.76
CA THR A 108 28.01 -24.08 -13.71
C THR A 108 27.63 -23.63 -15.11
N ARG A 109 28.56 -23.66 -16.08
CA ARG A 109 28.27 -23.39 -17.48
C ARG A 109 27.31 -24.45 -18.03
N VAL A 110 26.14 -24.03 -18.51
CA VAL A 110 25.27 -24.90 -19.32
C VAL A 110 25.91 -25.03 -20.70
N ALA A 111 26.55 -26.16 -20.96
CA ALA A 111 27.04 -26.53 -22.27
C ALA A 111 25.85 -26.96 -23.13
N GLY A 112 25.43 -26.11 -24.07
CA GLY A 112 24.32 -26.47 -24.97
C GLY A 112 23.75 -25.32 -25.77
N MET A 113 24.58 -24.64 -26.57
CA MET A 113 24.08 -23.89 -27.74
C MET A 113 24.92 -24.29 -28.95
N ARG A 114 24.35 -25.18 -29.76
CA ARG A 114 24.75 -25.40 -31.15
C ARG A 114 23.79 -24.60 -32.02
N THR A 115 24.34 -23.68 -32.80
CA THR A 115 23.87 -23.31 -34.15
C THR A 115 25.09 -22.92 -34.94
#